data_AF-A0A399RQE2-F1
#
_entry.id   AF-A0A399RQE2-F1
#
_cell.length_a   1.000
_cell.length_b   1.000
_cell.length_c   1.000
_cell.angle_alpha   90.00
_cell.angle_beta   90.00
_cell.angle_gamma   90.00
#
_symmetry.space_group_name_H-M   'P 1'
#
loop_
_entity.id
_entity.type
_entity.pdbx_description
1 polymer ?
#
loop_
_entity_poly.entity_id
_entity_poly.type
_entity_poly.pdbx_seq_one_letter_code
_entity_poly.pdbx_strand_id
1 'polypeptide(L)'
;MLVHFHIPKTAGTSTKRVIESWYQLHRVEQGRRINHLRGGVDDEICVTSHFASAIFGEEGSLTDSLPELVGDPAYKVFTLLRDPLDHLVSSYYHHRTKSDKQLPQDIVSFAEFPNRFIYRNSMCASSAEDRSNILKSFYFIGDTSDIDGSMKYLAELLGKRPIDVPKENVGDRDELILQLTSRERSRIERALAPEYELFETVRDMIRERSFTGSADARADQFEFTRDKERQILAPQLPSAEEGEEESLQTSIREREAAFNEIISSKSARIEELETREAYLVGQLKRERDQKNAALLEAKAFSHLLTVERKQRSAERRMFGRVFSTKDVQKWRLIRLRNKVARVTAPVRHAARRVVRIFR
;
A
#
# COMPACT_ATOMS: atom_id res chain seq x y z
N MET A 1 -26.75 -14.66 -12.62
CA MET A 1 -25.66 -13.86 -13.23
C MET A 1 -24.44 -13.78 -12.33
N LEU A 2 -23.26 -14.02 -12.88
CA LEU A 2 -21.97 -13.88 -12.18
C LEU A 2 -21.40 -12.48 -12.42
N VAL A 3 -20.75 -11.89 -11.40
CA VAL A 3 -20.05 -10.61 -11.55
C VAL A 3 -18.62 -10.75 -11.03
N HIS A 4 -17.65 -10.60 -11.93
CA HIS A 4 -16.23 -10.54 -11.60
C HIS A 4 -15.82 -9.09 -11.31
N PHE A 5 -15.69 -8.79 -10.02
CA PHE A 5 -15.09 -7.56 -9.53
C PHE A 5 -13.58 -7.62 -9.69
N HIS A 6 -13.08 -7.32 -10.91
CA HIS A 6 -11.67 -7.47 -11.20
C HIS A 6 -10.86 -6.31 -10.60
N ILE A 7 -10.11 -6.62 -9.55
CA ILE A 7 -9.08 -5.74 -9.02
C ILE A 7 -7.82 -5.91 -9.87
N PRO A 8 -7.26 -4.84 -10.46
CA PRO A 8 -6.08 -4.96 -11.30
C PRO A 8 -4.93 -5.67 -10.59
N LYS A 9 -4.18 -6.49 -11.33
CA LYS A 9 -2.97 -7.21 -10.87
C LYS A 9 -3.20 -8.36 -9.89
N THR A 10 -4.43 -8.82 -9.70
CA THR A 10 -4.77 -10.05 -8.95
C THR A 10 -5.10 -11.23 -9.89
N ALA A 11 -4.29 -11.41 -10.94
CA ALA A 11 -4.42 -12.48 -11.93
C ALA A 11 -5.77 -12.53 -12.69
N GLY A 12 -6.40 -11.38 -12.91
CA GLY A 12 -7.66 -11.32 -13.66
C GLY A 12 -7.58 -11.79 -15.11
N THR A 13 -6.42 -11.73 -15.79
CA THR A 13 -6.27 -12.31 -17.14
C THR A 13 -6.43 -13.83 -17.11
N SER A 14 -5.78 -14.51 -16.17
CA SER A 14 -5.90 -15.96 -15.98
C SER A 14 -7.31 -16.35 -15.58
N THR A 15 -7.89 -15.63 -14.61
CA THR A 15 -9.27 -15.81 -14.15
C THR A 15 -10.27 -15.65 -15.29
N LYS A 16 -10.09 -14.62 -16.11
CA LYS A 16 -10.94 -14.33 -17.27
C LYS A 16 -11.05 -15.54 -18.21
N ARG A 17 -9.93 -16.21 -18.53
CA ARG A 17 -9.95 -17.38 -19.43
C ARG A 17 -10.73 -18.55 -18.86
N VAL A 18 -10.65 -18.78 -17.56
CA VAL A 18 -11.45 -19.80 -16.88
C VAL A 18 -12.93 -19.42 -16.95
N ILE A 19 -13.28 -18.18 -16.64
CA ILE A 19 -14.67 -17.70 -16.71
C ILE A 19 -15.24 -17.78 -18.13
N GLU A 20 -14.48 -17.43 -19.17
CA GLU A 20 -14.90 -17.54 -20.58
C GLU A 20 -15.23 -18.98 -21.01
N SER A 21 -14.74 -19.99 -20.27
CA SER A 21 -15.11 -21.40 -20.51
C SER A 21 -16.41 -21.81 -19.82
N TRP A 22 -16.90 -21.02 -18.87
CA TRP A 22 -18.11 -21.31 -18.08
C TRP A 22 -19.29 -20.39 -18.41
N TYR A 23 -19.00 -19.18 -18.87
CA TYR A 23 -19.94 -18.08 -19.07
C TYR A 23 -19.59 -17.25 -20.31
N GLN A 24 -20.61 -16.67 -20.94
CA GLN A 24 -20.43 -15.57 -21.87
C GLN A 24 -19.96 -14.32 -21.11
N LEU A 25 -18.76 -13.84 -21.44
CA LEU A 25 -18.17 -12.71 -20.74
C LEU A 25 -18.59 -11.38 -21.37
N HIS A 26 -19.19 -10.50 -20.56
CA HIS A 26 -19.51 -9.13 -20.92
C HIS A 26 -18.65 -8.16 -20.15
N ARG A 27 -17.86 -7.36 -20.86
CA ARG A 27 -17.14 -6.25 -20.24
C ARG A 27 -18.05 -5.04 -20.17
N VAL A 28 -18.28 -4.55 -18.96
CA VAL A 28 -19.06 -3.32 -18.74
C VAL A 28 -18.08 -2.16 -18.62
N GLU A 29 -18.25 -1.16 -19.46
CA GLU A 29 -17.56 0.13 -19.32
C GLU A 29 -18.19 0.92 -18.18
N GLN A 30 -17.40 1.75 -17.51
CA GLN A 30 -17.89 2.56 -16.39
C GLN A 30 -19.05 3.46 -16.79
N GLY A 31 -20.01 3.63 -15.87
CA GLY A 31 -21.23 4.41 -16.07
C GLY A 31 -22.35 3.69 -16.83
N ARG A 32 -22.11 2.50 -17.38
CA ARG A 32 -23.19 1.66 -17.93
C ARG A 32 -23.80 0.81 -16.83
N ARG A 33 -25.12 0.93 -16.63
CA ARG A 33 -25.87 0.11 -15.67
C ARG A 33 -25.93 -1.34 -16.13
N ILE A 34 -25.65 -2.27 -15.23
CA ILE A 34 -25.71 -3.72 -15.49
C ILE A 34 -27.14 -4.19 -15.73
N ASN A 35 -28.14 -3.48 -15.20
CA ASN A 35 -29.56 -3.85 -15.30
C ASN A 35 -30.06 -4.06 -16.74
N HIS A 36 -29.45 -3.44 -17.74
CA HIS A 36 -29.82 -3.64 -19.15
C HIS A 36 -29.46 -5.05 -19.67
N LEU A 37 -28.53 -5.76 -19.01
CA LEU A 37 -28.12 -7.12 -19.38
C LEU A 37 -29.06 -8.19 -18.82
N ARG A 38 -29.94 -7.85 -17.88
CA ARG A 38 -30.92 -8.79 -17.30
C ARG A 38 -32.13 -9.06 -18.19
N GLY A 39 -32.48 -8.13 -19.07
CA GLY A 39 -33.77 -8.10 -19.78
C GLY A 39 -33.98 -9.14 -20.89
N GLY A 40 -33.31 -10.29 -20.86
CA GLY A 40 -33.50 -11.34 -21.87
C GLY A 40 -32.29 -12.22 -22.13
N VAL A 41 -31.46 -12.48 -21.12
CA VAL A 41 -30.27 -13.31 -21.31
C VAL A 41 -30.23 -14.44 -20.29
N ASP A 42 -29.84 -15.62 -20.78
CA ASP A 42 -29.71 -16.86 -20.02
C ASP A 42 -28.80 -16.73 -18.80
N ASP A 43 -28.92 -17.64 -17.84
CA ASP A 43 -28.17 -17.67 -16.56
C ASP A 43 -26.64 -17.75 -16.72
N GLU A 44 -26.13 -17.84 -17.95
CA GLU A 44 -24.73 -18.06 -18.31
C GLU A 44 -23.97 -16.80 -18.73
N ILE A 45 -24.32 -15.62 -18.21
CA ILE A 45 -23.47 -14.42 -18.32
C ILE A 45 -22.56 -14.25 -17.09
N CYS A 46 -21.32 -13.85 -17.36
CA CYS A 46 -20.45 -13.18 -16.40
C CYS A 46 -20.17 -11.73 -16.84
N VAL A 47 -20.42 -10.78 -15.94
CA VAL A 47 -20.03 -9.38 -16.13
C VAL A 47 -18.67 -9.13 -15.50
N THR A 48 -17.77 -8.43 -16.19
CA THR A 48 -16.49 -8.00 -15.62
C THR A 48 -16.19 -6.53 -15.93
N SER A 49 -15.58 -5.83 -14.99
CA SER A 49 -14.97 -4.52 -15.23
C SER A 49 -13.72 -4.39 -14.38
N HIS A 50 -12.82 -3.51 -14.78
CA HIS A 50 -11.80 -3.01 -13.87
C HIS A 50 -12.49 -2.07 -12.91
N PHE A 51 -12.36 -2.37 -11.64
CA PHE A 51 -12.78 -1.48 -10.58
C PHE A 51 -11.52 -1.03 -9.84
N ALA A 52 -11.45 0.26 -9.52
CA ALA A 52 -10.36 0.86 -8.77
C ALA A 52 -9.00 1.03 -9.46
N SER A 53 -8.93 1.21 -10.79
CA SER A 53 -7.73 1.76 -11.43
C SER A 53 -7.66 3.29 -11.32
N ALA A 54 -7.90 3.84 -10.13
CA ALA A 54 -7.84 5.28 -9.89
C ALA A 54 -6.42 5.73 -9.50
N ILE A 55 -5.40 5.40 -10.29
CA ILE A 55 -4.17 6.22 -10.27
C ILE A 55 -4.46 7.64 -10.78
N PHE A 56 -5.48 7.79 -11.63
CA PHE A 56 -5.86 9.07 -12.26
C PHE A 56 -7.27 9.58 -11.91
N GLY A 57 -7.93 8.98 -10.91
CA GLY A 57 -9.19 9.52 -10.39
C GLY A 57 -10.44 9.36 -11.27
N GLU A 58 -10.36 8.62 -12.38
CA GLU A 58 -11.51 8.39 -13.26
C GLU A 58 -12.29 7.11 -12.91
N GLU A 59 -11.66 6.14 -12.24
CA GLU A 59 -12.31 4.85 -11.94
C GLU A 59 -12.93 4.80 -10.54
N GLY A 60 -14.25 4.69 -10.48
CA GLY A 60 -15.01 4.58 -9.24
C GLY A 60 -14.82 3.24 -8.51
N SER A 61 -15.15 3.21 -7.22
CA SER A 61 -15.24 2.00 -6.41
C SER A 61 -16.41 1.10 -6.84
N LEU A 62 -16.51 -0.11 -6.28
CA LEU A 62 -17.68 -0.97 -6.46
C LEU A 62 -18.97 -0.26 -6.09
N THR A 63 -18.99 0.33 -4.90
CA THR A 63 -20.16 0.97 -4.29
C THR A 63 -20.56 2.24 -5.03
N ASP A 64 -19.62 2.97 -5.63
CA ASP A 64 -19.94 4.16 -6.43
C ASP A 64 -20.38 3.79 -7.84
N SER A 65 -19.72 2.80 -8.46
CA SER A 65 -19.96 2.47 -9.87
C SER A 65 -21.22 1.62 -10.06
N LEU A 66 -21.49 0.72 -9.12
CA LEU A 66 -22.53 -0.30 -9.19
C LEU A 66 -23.11 -0.60 -7.79
N PRO A 67 -23.70 0.40 -7.11
CA PRO A 67 -24.27 0.22 -5.78
C PRO A 67 -25.31 -0.90 -5.71
N GLU A 68 -26.02 -1.18 -6.82
CA GLU A 68 -27.04 -2.22 -6.91
C GLU A 68 -26.50 -3.65 -6.72
N LEU A 69 -25.19 -3.87 -6.83
CA LEU A 69 -24.59 -5.20 -6.67
C LEU A 69 -24.37 -5.58 -5.20
N VAL A 70 -24.23 -4.60 -4.31
CA VAL A 70 -23.82 -4.84 -2.93
C VAL A 70 -25.01 -5.34 -2.13
N GLY A 71 -24.98 -6.60 -1.74
CA GLY A 71 -25.99 -7.24 -0.90
C GLY A 71 -27.24 -7.73 -1.64
N ASP A 72 -27.34 -7.56 -2.96
CA ASP A 72 -28.42 -8.17 -3.75
C ASP A 72 -28.05 -9.65 -4.05
N PRO A 73 -28.79 -10.63 -3.50
CA PRO A 73 -28.49 -12.06 -3.65
C PRO A 73 -28.61 -12.55 -5.10
N ALA A 74 -29.21 -11.75 -5.97
CA ALA A 74 -29.41 -12.12 -7.35
C ALA A 74 -28.16 -11.87 -8.23
N TYR A 75 -27.11 -11.26 -7.65
CA TYR A 75 -25.77 -11.18 -8.23
C TYR A 75 -24.78 -12.01 -7.42
N LYS A 76 -24.08 -12.93 -8.09
CA LYS A 76 -22.96 -13.66 -7.49
C LYS A 76 -21.67 -12.88 -7.73
N VAL A 77 -21.39 -11.90 -6.85
CA VAL A 77 -20.19 -11.05 -6.98
C VAL A 77 -18.98 -11.80 -6.42
N PHE A 78 -17.90 -11.89 -7.20
CA PHE A 78 -16.65 -12.49 -6.74
C PHE A 78 -15.43 -11.66 -7.12
N THR A 79 -14.34 -11.84 -6.38
CA THR A 79 -13.04 -11.22 -6.65
C THR A 79 -11.89 -12.15 -6.24
N LEU A 80 -10.67 -11.80 -6.66
CA LEU A 80 -9.43 -12.36 -6.13
C LEU A 80 -8.62 -11.25 -5.45
N LEU A 81 -8.03 -11.57 -4.30
CA LEU A 81 -7.04 -10.75 -3.63
C LEU A 81 -5.65 -11.35 -3.82
N ARG A 82 -4.64 -10.53 -3.60
CA ARG A 82 -3.23 -10.89 -3.63
C ARG A 82 -2.55 -10.29 -2.40
N ASP A 83 -1.46 -10.89 -1.93
CA ASP A 83 -0.63 -10.27 -0.89
C ASP A 83 -0.36 -8.78 -1.22
N PRO A 84 -0.59 -7.85 -0.28
CA PRO A 84 -0.45 -6.42 -0.54
C PRO A 84 0.91 -5.99 -1.10
N LEU A 85 2.02 -6.59 -0.63
CA LEU A 85 3.35 -6.26 -1.13
C LEU A 85 3.53 -6.80 -2.55
N ASP A 86 3.15 -8.05 -2.79
CA ASP A 86 3.22 -8.63 -4.14
C ASP A 86 2.36 -7.85 -5.15
N HIS A 87 1.18 -7.42 -4.70
CA HIS A 87 0.25 -6.62 -5.48
C HIS A 87 0.83 -5.25 -5.82
N LEU A 88 1.43 -4.57 -4.85
CA LEU A 88 2.13 -3.30 -5.03
C LEU A 88 3.29 -3.45 -6.03
N VAL A 89 4.15 -4.47 -5.86
CA VAL A 89 5.29 -4.74 -6.75
C VAL A 89 4.81 -4.99 -8.18
N SER A 90 3.81 -5.87 -8.33
CA SER A 90 3.18 -6.17 -9.62
C SER A 90 2.61 -4.92 -10.29
N SER A 91 1.99 -4.03 -9.51
CA SER A 91 1.44 -2.75 -9.97
C SER A 91 2.56 -1.79 -10.38
N TYR A 92 3.56 -1.60 -9.53
CA TYR A 92 4.71 -0.73 -9.80
C TYR A 92 5.37 -1.06 -11.14
N TYR A 93 5.77 -2.32 -11.37
CA TYR A 93 6.41 -2.71 -12.62
C TYR A 93 5.48 -2.63 -13.83
N HIS A 94 4.17 -2.87 -13.66
CA HIS A 94 3.20 -2.67 -14.73
C HIS A 94 3.12 -1.21 -15.18
N HIS A 95 3.20 -0.26 -14.25
CA HIS A 95 3.19 1.17 -14.58
C HIS A 95 4.53 1.65 -15.13
N ARG A 96 5.65 1.07 -14.68
CA ARG A 96 6.99 1.35 -15.24
C ARG A 96 7.08 1.00 -16.72
N THR A 97 6.56 -0.16 -17.14
CA THR A 97 6.59 -0.57 -18.55
C THR A 97 5.71 0.30 -19.44
N LYS A 98 4.62 0.86 -18.90
CA LYS A 98 3.72 1.78 -19.62
C LYS A 98 4.27 3.22 -19.75
N SER A 99 5.50 3.48 -19.32
CA SER A 99 6.19 4.79 -19.43
C SER A 99 5.42 5.96 -18.81
N ASP A 100 4.71 5.70 -17.72
CA ASP A 100 3.96 6.73 -17.02
C ASP A 100 4.92 7.66 -16.25
N LYS A 101 5.22 8.81 -16.85
CA LYS A 101 6.24 9.76 -16.36
C LYS A 101 5.82 10.48 -15.07
N GLN A 102 4.54 10.42 -14.70
CA GLN A 102 4.03 11.11 -13.52
C GLN A 102 4.23 10.30 -12.22
N LEU A 103 4.52 9.01 -12.34
CA LEU A 103 4.66 8.13 -11.19
C LEU A 103 6.08 8.13 -10.62
N PRO A 104 6.21 7.97 -9.28
CA PRO A 104 7.52 7.86 -8.65
C PRO A 104 8.38 6.75 -9.26
N GLN A 105 9.68 7.04 -9.40
CA GLN A 105 10.63 6.14 -10.05
C GLN A 105 11.17 5.05 -9.12
N ASP A 106 11.09 5.24 -7.80
CA ASP A 106 11.46 4.24 -6.81
C ASP A 106 10.22 3.63 -6.16
N ILE A 107 10.31 2.34 -5.82
CA ILE A 107 9.18 1.57 -5.29
C ILE A 107 8.72 2.06 -3.93
N VAL A 108 9.60 2.62 -3.10
CA VAL A 108 9.20 3.15 -1.77
C VAL A 108 8.36 4.41 -1.91
N SER A 109 8.79 5.36 -2.75
CA SER A 109 7.99 6.55 -3.04
C SER A 109 6.71 6.19 -3.78
N PHE A 110 6.75 5.19 -4.67
CA PHE A 110 5.54 4.63 -5.27
C PHE A 110 4.62 4.06 -4.18
N ALA A 111 5.19 3.37 -3.19
CA ALA A 111 4.54 2.84 -2.01
C ALA A 111 4.17 3.91 -0.96
N GLU A 112 4.47 5.19 -1.17
CA GLU A 112 4.03 6.30 -0.32
C GLU A 112 3.11 7.28 -1.08
N PHE A 113 2.97 7.13 -2.41
CA PHE A 113 2.13 7.96 -3.26
C PHE A 113 0.63 7.85 -2.90
N PRO A 114 -0.15 8.95 -2.83
CA PRO A 114 -1.59 8.89 -2.55
C PRO A 114 -2.39 8.28 -3.73
N ASN A 115 -3.61 7.78 -3.46
CA ASN A 115 -4.55 7.23 -4.47
C ASN A 115 -4.01 6.05 -5.30
N ARG A 116 -3.59 4.96 -4.64
CA ARG A 116 -3.18 3.74 -5.37
C ARG A 116 -4.33 2.78 -5.59
N PHE A 117 -4.03 1.72 -6.34
CA PHE A 117 -4.72 0.42 -6.31
C PHE A 117 -4.66 -0.14 -4.89
N ILE A 118 -5.53 0.38 -4.05
CA ILE A 118 -5.67 0.04 -2.64
C ILE A 118 -7.02 -0.69 -2.59
N TYR A 119 -7.05 -1.92 -2.10
CA TYR A 119 -8.29 -2.68 -1.91
C TYR A 119 -9.30 -1.88 -1.09
N ARG A 120 -8.83 -1.11 -0.10
CA ARG A 120 -9.69 -0.17 0.63
C ARG A 120 -10.38 0.85 -0.28
N ASN A 121 -9.65 1.43 -1.23
CA ASN A 121 -10.21 2.41 -2.16
C ASN A 121 -11.15 1.75 -3.15
N SER A 122 -10.86 0.50 -3.57
CA SER A 122 -11.74 -0.23 -4.49
C SER A 122 -13.11 -0.52 -3.91
N MET A 123 -13.19 -0.66 -2.59
CA MET A 123 -14.43 -0.92 -1.87
C MET A 123 -15.11 0.37 -1.36
N CYS A 124 -14.48 1.55 -1.44
CA CYS A 124 -14.98 2.83 -0.88
C CYS A 124 -15.54 2.74 0.54
N ALA A 125 -14.92 1.90 1.37
CA ALA A 125 -15.36 1.70 2.74
C ALA A 125 -14.67 2.68 3.68
N SER A 126 -15.49 3.52 4.34
CA SER A 126 -14.99 4.57 5.24
C SER A 126 -14.58 4.00 6.60
N SER A 127 -15.27 2.97 7.09
CA SER A 127 -15.02 2.31 8.36
C SER A 127 -14.58 0.83 8.20
N ALA A 128 -14.09 0.21 9.28
CA ALA A 128 -13.78 -1.22 9.31
C ALA A 128 -15.04 -2.09 9.21
N GLU A 129 -16.14 -1.61 9.80
CA GLU A 129 -17.44 -2.26 9.72
C GLU A 129 -17.98 -2.27 8.29
N ASP A 130 -17.92 -1.14 7.57
CA ASP A 130 -18.32 -1.06 6.16
C ASP A 130 -17.50 -2.03 5.30
N ARG A 131 -16.18 -2.11 5.55
CA ARG A 131 -15.29 -3.08 4.86
C ARG A 131 -15.77 -4.50 5.10
N SER A 132 -16.01 -4.87 6.35
CA SER A 132 -16.49 -6.21 6.71
C SER A 132 -17.84 -6.52 6.05
N ASN A 133 -18.77 -5.57 6.04
CA ASN A 133 -20.10 -5.74 5.45
C ASN A 133 -20.03 -5.90 3.93
N ILE A 134 -19.21 -5.08 3.26
CA ILE A 134 -18.96 -5.21 1.82
C ILE A 134 -18.32 -6.57 1.52
N LEU A 135 -17.26 -6.96 2.22
CA LEU A 135 -16.61 -8.26 2.03
C LEU A 135 -17.57 -9.44 2.23
N LYS A 136 -18.42 -9.38 3.26
CA LYS A 136 -19.45 -10.41 3.52
C LYS A 136 -20.54 -10.48 2.45
N SER A 137 -20.72 -9.41 1.67
CA SER A 137 -21.66 -9.39 0.56
C SER A 137 -21.12 -10.09 -0.71
N PHE A 138 -19.80 -10.33 -0.79
CA PHE A 138 -19.25 -11.11 -1.89
C PHE A 138 -19.69 -12.56 -1.77
N TYR A 139 -20.12 -13.12 -2.89
CA TYR A 139 -20.41 -14.54 -3.03
C TYR A 139 -19.14 -15.38 -2.87
N PHE A 140 -17.99 -14.87 -3.33
CA PHE A 140 -16.71 -15.55 -3.20
C PHE A 140 -15.53 -14.56 -3.23
N ILE A 141 -14.52 -14.80 -2.40
CA ILE A 141 -13.23 -14.11 -2.48
C ILE A 141 -12.12 -15.17 -2.47
N GLY A 142 -11.27 -15.16 -3.50
CA GLY A 142 -10.13 -16.07 -3.60
C GLY A 142 -8.79 -15.40 -3.33
N ASP A 143 -7.76 -16.22 -3.16
CA ASP A 143 -6.36 -15.81 -3.00
C ASP A 143 -5.57 -16.13 -4.27
N THR A 144 -4.87 -15.13 -4.81
CA THR A 144 -4.01 -15.25 -5.99
C THR A 144 -2.81 -16.16 -5.74
N SER A 145 -2.35 -16.29 -4.48
CA SER A 145 -1.24 -17.18 -4.13
C SER A 145 -1.59 -18.66 -4.34
N ASP A 146 -2.87 -19.01 -4.18
CA ASP A 146 -3.47 -20.31 -4.51
C ASP A 146 -4.63 -20.13 -5.50
N ILE A 147 -4.30 -19.59 -6.68
CA ILE A 147 -5.32 -19.33 -7.71
C ILE A 147 -5.99 -20.61 -8.21
N ASP A 148 -5.24 -21.71 -8.31
CA ASP A 148 -5.78 -23.01 -8.74
C ASP A 148 -6.80 -23.52 -7.72
N GLY A 149 -6.48 -23.52 -6.42
CA GLY A 149 -7.41 -23.90 -5.35
C GLY A 149 -8.62 -22.97 -5.29
N SER A 150 -8.40 -21.66 -5.37
CA SER A 150 -9.46 -20.65 -5.37
C SER A 150 -10.47 -20.84 -6.52
N MET A 151 -9.98 -21.06 -7.74
CA MET A 151 -10.86 -21.25 -8.91
C MET A 151 -11.56 -22.61 -8.91
N LYS A 152 -10.92 -23.67 -8.42
CA LYS A 152 -11.57 -24.98 -8.26
C LYS A 152 -12.71 -24.89 -7.25
N TYR A 153 -12.52 -24.17 -6.15
CA TYR A 153 -13.57 -23.96 -5.16
C TYR A 153 -14.71 -23.07 -5.70
N LEU A 154 -14.39 -22.00 -6.43
CA LEU A 154 -15.44 -21.22 -7.12
C LEU A 154 -16.23 -22.08 -8.12
N ALA A 155 -15.57 -22.98 -8.86
CA ALA A 155 -16.24 -23.89 -9.78
C ALA A 155 -17.24 -24.80 -9.05
N GLU A 156 -16.84 -25.37 -7.91
CA GLU A 156 -17.70 -26.17 -7.04
C GLU A 156 -18.93 -25.38 -6.58
N LEU A 157 -18.73 -24.17 -6.05
CA LEU A 157 -19.82 -23.28 -5.60
C LEU A 157 -20.81 -22.96 -6.74
N LEU A 158 -20.31 -22.82 -7.96
CA LEU A 158 -21.12 -22.51 -9.14
C LEU A 158 -21.68 -23.76 -9.85
N GLY A 159 -21.37 -24.97 -9.38
CA GLY A 159 -21.75 -26.21 -10.06
C GLY A 159 -21.11 -26.35 -11.45
N LYS A 160 -19.95 -25.73 -11.68
CA LYS A 160 -19.19 -25.78 -12.94
C LYS A 160 -18.07 -26.80 -12.84
N ARG A 161 -17.61 -27.30 -13.99
CA ARG A 161 -16.48 -28.23 -14.04
C ARG A 161 -15.19 -27.50 -13.63
N PRO A 162 -14.41 -28.02 -12.66
CA PRO A 162 -13.12 -27.44 -12.31
C PRO A 162 -12.14 -27.50 -13.49
N ILE A 163 -11.37 -26.42 -13.68
CA ILE A 163 -10.39 -26.28 -14.76
C ILE A 163 -9.09 -25.79 -14.14
N ASP A 164 -7.95 -26.32 -14.59
CA ASP A 164 -6.64 -25.84 -14.18
C ASP A 164 -6.39 -24.43 -14.73
N VAL A 165 -5.92 -23.52 -13.88
CA VAL A 165 -5.82 -22.12 -14.24
C VAL A 165 -4.57 -21.89 -15.09
N PRO A 166 -4.68 -21.33 -16.31
CA PRO A 166 -3.51 -21.01 -17.10
C PRO A 166 -2.69 -19.92 -16.39
N LYS A 167 -1.46 -20.25 -16.01
CA LYS A 167 -0.54 -19.31 -15.36
C LYS A 167 0.03 -18.35 -16.39
N GLU A 168 -0.44 -17.11 -16.40
CA GLU A 168 -0.02 -16.09 -17.35
C GLU A 168 0.70 -14.93 -16.69
N ASN A 169 1.71 -14.40 -17.37
CA ASN A 169 2.51 -13.27 -16.88
C ASN A 169 3.14 -13.53 -15.50
N VAL A 170 3.50 -14.79 -15.25
CA VAL A 170 4.40 -15.17 -14.17
C VAL A 170 5.75 -14.57 -14.53
N GLY A 171 6.15 -13.54 -13.80
CA GLY A 171 7.48 -12.97 -13.92
C GLY A 171 8.26 -13.29 -12.65
N ASP A 172 9.58 -13.14 -12.70
CA ASP A 172 10.52 -13.35 -11.59
C ASP A 172 10.41 -12.23 -10.53
N ARG A 173 9.18 -11.86 -10.16
CA ARG A 173 8.90 -10.73 -9.27
C ARG A 173 9.32 -11.01 -7.83
N ASP A 174 9.42 -12.28 -7.46
CA ASP A 174 9.92 -12.72 -6.16
C ASP A 174 11.36 -12.24 -5.95
N GLU A 175 12.19 -12.25 -7.01
CA GLU A 175 13.56 -11.73 -6.96
C GLU A 175 13.60 -10.23 -6.64
N LEU A 176 12.61 -9.46 -7.10
CA LEU A 176 12.54 -8.01 -6.90
C LEU A 176 12.16 -7.66 -5.47
N ILE A 177 11.34 -8.50 -4.83
CA ILE A 177 11.03 -8.38 -3.40
C ILE A 177 12.27 -8.69 -2.57
N LEU A 178 13.04 -9.71 -2.96
CA LEU A 178 14.29 -10.09 -2.28
C LEU A 178 15.38 -9.01 -2.38
N GLN A 179 15.29 -8.11 -3.37
CA GLN A 179 16.22 -6.97 -3.52
C GLN A 179 15.91 -5.80 -2.59
N LEU A 180 14.74 -5.76 -1.94
CA LEU A 180 14.38 -4.70 -1.01
C LEU A 180 15.24 -4.77 0.25
N THR A 181 15.86 -3.66 0.63
CA THR A 181 16.52 -3.59 1.94
C THR A 181 15.47 -3.68 3.05
N SER A 182 15.86 -4.17 4.24
CA SER A 182 14.96 -4.25 5.40
C SER A 182 14.28 -2.90 5.70
N ARG A 183 15.03 -1.79 5.53
CA ARG A 183 14.51 -0.45 5.75
C ARG A 183 13.43 -0.06 4.73
N GLU A 184 13.61 -0.39 3.45
CA GLU A 184 12.63 -0.11 2.40
C GLU A 184 11.38 -0.96 2.61
N ARG A 185 11.56 -2.25 2.89
CA ARG A 185 10.47 -3.18 3.20
C ARG A 185 9.63 -2.68 4.37
N SER A 186 10.24 -2.29 5.49
CA SER A 186 9.51 -1.77 6.66
C SER A 186 8.81 -0.42 6.38
N ARG A 187 9.26 0.37 5.40
CA ARG A 187 8.53 1.58 4.97
C ARG A 187 7.31 1.20 4.13
N ILE A 188 7.49 0.29 3.18
CA ILE A 188 6.42 -0.20 2.31
C ILE A 188 5.32 -0.87 3.15
N GLU A 189 5.68 -1.79 4.04
CA GLU A 189 4.73 -2.51 4.91
C GLU A 189 3.95 -1.54 5.81
N ARG A 190 4.60 -0.51 6.37
CA ARG A 190 3.90 0.54 7.13
C ARG A 190 2.91 1.31 6.27
N ALA A 191 3.26 1.61 5.02
CA ALA A 191 2.36 2.29 4.11
C ALA A 191 1.21 1.39 3.62
N LEU A 192 1.41 0.06 3.63
CA LEU A 192 0.42 -0.95 3.27
C LEU A 192 -0.33 -1.54 4.48
N ALA A 193 -0.09 -1.06 5.70
CA ALA A 193 -0.68 -1.65 6.91
C ALA A 193 -2.22 -1.79 6.85
N PRO A 194 -2.99 -0.82 6.34
CA PRO A 194 -4.44 -0.98 6.17
C PRO A 194 -4.83 -2.07 5.17
N GLU A 195 -3.99 -2.33 4.16
CA GLU A 195 -4.23 -3.37 3.15
C GLU A 195 -3.96 -4.75 3.72
N TYR A 196 -2.93 -4.88 4.56
CA TYR A 196 -2.66 -6.11 5.31
C TYR A 196 -3.80 -6.45 6.26
N GLU A 197 -4.36 -5.47 6.98
CA GLU A 197 -5.53 -5.68 7.84
C GLU A 197 -6.71 -6.26 7.05
N LEU A 198 -7.02 -5.69 5.89
CA LEU A 198 -8.09 -6.19 5.02
C LEU A 198 -7.77 -7.58 4.47
N PHE A 199 -6.55 -7.78 3.98
CA PHE A 199 -6.12 -9.03 3.38
C PHE A 199 -6.17 -10.19 4.39
N GLU A 200 -5.67 -9.99 5.60
CA GLU A 200 -5.73 -11.01 6.66
C GLU A 200 -7.18 -11.29 7.10
N THR A 201 -8.02 -10.25 7.19
CA THR A 201 -9.47 -10.45 7.45
C THR A 201 -10.09 -11.39 6.41
N VAL A 202 -9.78 -11.18 5.13
CA VAL A 202 -10.29 -12.04 4.05
C VAL A 202 -9.68 -13.44 4.12
N ARG A 203 -8.38 -13.58 4.43
CA ARG A 203 -7.75 -14.89 4.60
C ARG A 203 -8.39 -15.69 5.74
N ASP A 204 -8.70 -15.04 6.85
CA ASP A 204 -9.41 -15.68 7.95
C ASP A 204 -10.82 -16.11 7.50
N MET A 205 -11.53 -15.28 6.74
CA MET A 205 -12.81 -15.68 6.13
C MET A 205 -12.67 -16.87 5.16
N ILE A 206 -11.59 -16.96 4.38
CA ILE A 206 -11.27 -18.12 3.51
C ILE A 206 -11.04 -19.38 4.34
N ARG A 207 -10.20 -19.28 5.39
CA ARG A 207 -9.89 -20.40 6.29
C ARG A 207 -11.15 -20.91 6.99
N GLU A 208 -12.00 -20.00 7.47
CA GLU A 208 -13.27 -20.30 8.13
C GLU A 208 -14.39 -20.68 7.16
N ARG A 209 -14.17 -20.52 5.84
CA ARG A 209 -15.19 -20.66 4.79
C ARG A 209 -16.46 -19.84 5.07
N SER A 210 -16.29 -18.66 5.66
CA SER A 210 -17.42 -17.85 6.18
C SER A 210 -18.12 -16.98 5.12
N PHE A 211 -17.75 -17.10 3.82
CA PHE A 211 -18.32 -16.34 2.69
C PHE A 211 -19.75 -16.72 2.28
N THR A 212 -20.42 -17.59 3.01
CA THR A 212 -21.75 -18.08 2.63
C THR A 212 -22.83 -17.06 3.01
N GLY A 213 -23.08 -16.12 2.10
CA GLY A 213 -24.23 -15.20 2.08
C GLY A 213 -25.60 -15.88 1.85
N SER A 214 -25.70 -17.19 2.05
CA SER A 214 -26.96 -17.93 2.12
C SER A 214 -26.85 -19.02 3.19
N ALA A 215 -27.83 -19.06 4.10
CA ALA A 215 -27.90 -20.04 5.18
C ALA A 215 -27.92 -21.49 4.67
N ASP A 216 -28.40 -21.72 3.44
CA ASP A 216 -28.56 -23.06 2.87
C ASP A 216 -27.24 -23.70 2.43
N ALA A 217 -26.22 -22.90 2.07
CA ALA A 217 -24.91 -23.42 1.69
C ALA A 217 -24.07 -23.91 2.88
N ARG A 218 -24.47 -23.58 4.12
CA ARG A 218 -23.74 -23.96 5.35
C ARG A 218 -24.04 -25.40 5.80
N ALA A 219 -25.19 -25.96 5.43
CA ALA A 219 -25.62 -27.26 5.94
C ALA A 219 -24.78 -28.43 5.37
N ASP A 220 -24.44 -28.39 4.07
CA ASP A 220 -23.72 -29.50 3.41
C ASP A 220 -22.19 -29.48 3.66
N GLN A 221 -21.63 -28.35 4.09
CA GLN A 221 -20.17 -28.19 4.18
C GLN A 221 -19.52 -28.75 5.46
N PHE A 222 -20.29 -28.90 6.54
CA PHE A 222 -19.77 -29.37 7.84
C PHE A 222 -19.63 -30.90 7.92
N GLU A 223 -20.29 -31.66 7.06
CA GLU A 223 -20.26 -33.13 7.11
C GLU A 223 -18.96 -33.69 6.50
N PHE A 224 -18.37 -33.00 5.51
CA PHE A 224 -17.21 -33.49 4.75
C PHE A 224 -15.85 -33.29 5.44
N THR A 225 -15.65 -32.21 6.21
CA THR A 225 -14.35 -31.93 6.87
C THR A 225 -14.10 -32.82 8.09
N ARG A 226 -15.17 -33.25 8.76
CA ARG A 226 -15.10 -34.05 9.98
C ARG A 226 -14.54 -35.47 9.75
N ASP A 227 -14.74 -36.02 8.55
CA ASP A 227 -14.23 -37.35 8.19
C ASP A 227 -12.74 -37.36 7.81
N LYS A 228 -12.19 -36.25 7.30
CA LYS A 228 -10.76 -36.16 6.98
C LYS A 228 -9.88 -35.91 8.19
N GLU A 229 -10.33 -35.13 9.17
CA GLU A 229 -9.55 -34.90 10.41
C GLU A 229 -9.39 -36.18 11.24
N ARG A 230 -10.39 -37.07 11.23
CA ARG A 230 -10.32 -38.36 11.95
C ARG A 230 -9.28 -39.33 11.37
N GLN A 231 -8.93 -39.22 10.09
CA GLN A 231 -7.95 -40.11 9.47
C GLN A 231 -6.49 -39.69 9.72
N ILE A 232 -6.24 -38.41 10.05
CA ILE A 232 -4.88 -37.88 10.22
C ILE A 232 -4.34 -38.06 11.65
N LEU A 233 -5.22 -38.08 12.66
CA LEU A 233 -4.81 -38.02 14.07
C LEU A 233 -4.54 -39.37 14.76
N ALA A 234 -4.55 -40.50 14.03
CA ALA A 234 -4.33 -41.82 14.64
C ALA A 234 -3.31 -42.72 13.91
N PRO A 235 -2.05 -42.30 13.69
CA PRO A 235 -0.99 -43.25 13.37
C PRO A 235 -0.61 -44.04 14.64
N GLN A 236 -0.74 -45.37 14.57
CA GLN A 236 -0.24 -46.26 15.63
C GLN A 236 1.29 -46.16 15.69
N LEU A 237 1.82 -45.60 16.77
CA LEU A 237 3.26 -45.53 17.02
C LEU A 237 3.74 -46.87 17.60
N PRO A 238 4.85 -47.42 17.10
CA PRO A 238 5.47 -48.61 17.69
C PRO A 238 6.06 -48.29 19.07
N SER A 239 5.92 -49.24 19.99
CA SER A 239 6.46 -49.16 21.35
C SER A 239 7.99 -49.16 21.34
N ALA A 240 8.60 -48.06 21.80
CA ALA A 240 10.05 -47.91 21.90
C ALA A 240 10.59 -48.64 23.14
N GLU A 241 11.74 -49.30 22.99
CA GLU A 241 12.47 -49.99 24.06
C GLU A 241 13.20 -48.99 24.96
N GLU A 242 13.19 -49.24 26.28
CA GLU A 242 13.59 -48.32 27.37
C GLU A 242 15.08 -47.90 27.38
N GLY A 243 15.91 -48.37 26.43
CA GLY A 243 17.34 -48.05 26.34
C GLY A 243 17.69 -46.80 25.52
N GLU A 244 16.80 -46.31 24.66
CA GLU A 244 17.07 -45.16 23.78
C GLU A 244 16.70 -43.79 24.39
N GLU A 245 15.92 -43.78 25.48
CA GLU A 245 15.40 -42.54 26.09
C GLU A 245 16.49 -41.65 26.71
N GLU A 246 17.50 -42.21 27.39
CA GLU A 246 18.55 -41.40 28.04
C GLU A 246 19.48 -40.71 27.03
N SER A 247 19.77 -41.38 25.91
CA SER A 247 20.56 -40.81 24.80
C SER A 247 19.80 -39.66 24.13
N LEU A 248 18.50 -39.84 23.91
CA LEU A 248 17.62 -38.82 23.36
C LEU A 248 17.49 -37.61 24.29
N GLN A 249 17.31 -37.82 25.59
CA GLN A 249 17.20 -36.73 26.56
C GLN A 249 18.47 -35.88 26.64
N THR A 250 19.64 -36.51 26.58
CA THR A 250 20.93 -35.79 26.59
C THR A 250 21.10 -34.96 25.31
N SER A 251 20.78 -35.55 24.15
CA SER A 251 20.82 -34.84 22.87
C SER A 251 19.83 -33.66 22.79
N ILE A 252 18.64 -33.80 23.38
CA ILE A 252 17.64 -32.73 23.46
C ILE A 252 18.17 -31.57 24.29
N ARG A 253 18.77 -31.83 25.46
CA ARG A 253 19.33 -30.77 26.32
C ARG A 253 20.48 -30.00 25.65
N GLU A 254 21.36 -30.70 24.93
CA GLU A 254 22.45 -30.04 24.19
C GLU A 254 21.91 -29.17 23.05
N ARG A 255 20.87 -29.65 22.34
CA ARG A 255 20.19 -28.85 21.30
C ARG A 255 19.48 -27.64 21.88
N GLU A 256 18.82 -27.79 23.02
CA GLU A 256 18.18 -26.67 23.73
C GLU A 256 19.21 -25.63 24.18
N ALA A 257 20.36 -26.06 24.72
CA ALA A 257 21.44 -25.16 25.11
C ALA A 257 21.99 -24.37 23.92
N ALA A 258 22.29 -25.05 22.80
CA ALA A 258 22.76 -24.41 21.57
C ALA A 258 21.70 -23.45 20.98
N PHE A 259 20.43 -23.83 21.02
CA PHE A 259 19.33 -22.98 20.56
C PHE A 259 19.18 -21.72 21.42
N ASN A 260 19.29 -21.85 22.74
CA ASN A 260 19.25 -20.73 23.68
C ASN A 260 20.43 -19.77 23.50
N GLU A 261 21.63 -20.29 23.19
CA GLU A 261 22.79 -19.46 22.85
C GLU A 261 22.57 -18.66 21.56
N ILE A 262 21.99 -19.29 20.53
CA ILE A 262 21.62 -18.61 19.28
C ILE A 262 20.57 -17.52 19.53
N ILE A 263 19.55 -17.80 20.35
CA ILE A 263 18.54 -16.81 20.72
C ILE A 263 19.20 -15.64 21.44
N SER A 264 20.04 -15.90 22.44
CA SER A 264 20.73 -14.85 23.21
C SER A 264 21.60 -13.97 22.32
N SER A 265 22.38 -14.58 21.43
CA SER A 265 23.20 -13.86 20.44
C SER A 265 22.37 -13.00 19.49
N LYS A 266 21.24 -13.52 18.99
CA LYS A 266 20.33 -12.76 18.12
C LYS A 266 19.63 -11.63 18.86
N SER A 267 19.21 -11.83 20.11
CA SER A 267 18.60 -10.80 20.95
C SER A 267 19.57 -9.64 21.20
N ALA A 268 20.84 -9.93 21.54
CA ALA A 268 21.87 -8.90 21.70
C ALA A 268 22.10 -8.10 20.40
N ARG A 269 22.07 -8.78 19.25
CA ARG A 269 22.20 -8.13 17.94
C ARG A 269 21.01 -7.24 17.61
N ILE A 270 19.79 -7.63 18.00
CA ILE A 270 18.59 -6.81 17.83
C ILE A 270 18.71 -5.52 18.67
N GLU A 271 19.10 -5.62 19.93
CA GLU A 271 19.28 -4.45 20.82
C GLU A 271 20.35 -3.47 20.29
N GLU A 272 21.46 -3.98 19.74
CA GLU A 272 22.48 -3.16 19.06
C GLU A 272 21.90 -2.42 17.82
N LEU A 273 21.04 -3.08 17.05
CA LEU A 273 20.41 -2.48 15.87
C LEU A 273 19.38 -1.42 16.27
N GLU A 274 18.58 -1.66 17.30
CA GLU A 274 17.59 -0.71 17.83
C GLU A 274 18.26 0.56 18.38
N THR A 275 19.36 0.41 19.14
CA THR A 275 20.14 1.55 19.64
C THR A 275 20.78 2.34 18.50
N ARG A 276 21.28 1.67 17.46
CA ARG A 276 21.82 2.32 16.25
C ARG A 276 20.73 3.05 15.46
N GLU A 277 19.53 2.49 15.34
CA GLU A 277 18.39 3.14 14.70
C GLU A 277 17.97 4.40 15.45
N ALA A 278 17.82 4.32 16.77
CA ALA A 278 17.48 5.47 17.62
C ALA A 278 18.48 6.62 17.47
N TYR A 279 19.78 6.29 17.39
CA TYR A 279 20.83 7.28 17.14
C TYR A 279 20.68 7.98 15.77
N LEU A 280 20.45 7.21 14.70
CA LEU A 280 20.27 7.74 13.34
C LEU A 280 19.00 8.59 13.22
N VAL A 281 17.90 8.18 13.85
CA VAL A 281 16.66 8.97 13.94
C VAL A 281 16.92 10.30 14.64
N GLY A 282 17.70 10.30 15.73
CA GLY A 282 18.11 11.52 16.43
C GLY A 282 19.01 12.44 15.59
N GLN A 283 19.90 11.89 14.74
CA GLN A 283 20.68 12.69 13.79
C GLN A 283 19.80 13.32 12.69
N LEU A 284 18.90 12.55 12.08
CA LEU A 284 18.00 13.04 11.03
C LEU A 284 17.07 14.14 11.54
N LYS A 285 16.56 14.00 12.78
CA LYS A 285 15.76 15.05 13.43
C LYS A 285 16.55 16.36 13.57
N ARG A 286 17.78 16.29 14.07
CA ARG A 286 18.67 17.47 14.19
C ARG A 286 18.95 18.13 12.84
N GLU A 287 19.19 17.36 11.80
CA GLU A 287 19.41 17.89 10.45
C GLU A 287 18.15 18.58 9.88
N ARG A 288 16.98 17.97 10.09
CA ARG A 288 15.69 18.57 9.70
C ARG A 288 15.43 19.89 10.43
N ASP A 289 15.70 19.94 11.73
CA ASP A 289 15.53 21.14 12.54
C ASP A 289 16.49 22.26 12.09
N GLN A 290 17.74 21.92 11.74
CA GLN A 290 18.69 22.85 11.14
C GLN A 290 18.23 23.40 9.78
N LYS A 291 17.71 22.55 8.90
CA LYS A 291 17.16 22.96 7.60
C LYS A 291 15.94 23.86 7.76
N ASN A 292 15.05 23.54 8.71
CA ASN A 292 13.88 24.36 9.02
C ASN A 292 14.28 25.74 9.59
N ALA A 293 15.26 25.78 10.50
CA ALA A 293 15.79 27.03 11.02
C ALA A 293 16.39 27.90 9.91
N ALA A 294 17.20 27.31 9.02
CA ALA A 294 17.76 28.02 7.87
C ALA A 294 16.68 28.55 6.91
N LEU A 295 15.60 27.78 6.69
CA LEU A 295 14.47 28.21 5.87
C LEU A 295 13.72 29.40 6.50
N LEU A 296 13.51 29.38 7.82
CA LEU A 296 12.89 30.50 8.54
C LEU A 296 13.76 31.76 8.49
N GLU A 297 15.08 31.64 8.66
CA GLU A 297 16.02 32.74 8.50
C GLU A 297 15.95 33.33 7.08
N ALA A 298 15.92 32.48 6.05
CA ALA A 298 15.80 32.91 4.65
C ALA A 298 14.48 33.66 4.39
N LYS A 299 13.36 33.17 4.93
CA LYS A 299 12.05 33.85 4.85
C LYS A 299 12.06 35.21 5.54
N ALA A 300 12.62 35.29 6.75
CA ALA A 300 12.76 36.55 7.49
C ALA A 300 13.61 37.57 6.71
N PHE A 301 14.72 37.12 6.11
CA PHE A 301 15.57 37.96 5.28
C PHE A 301 14.84 38.46 4.02
N SER A 302 14.10 37.59 3.33
CA SER A 302 13.28 37.96 2.17
C SER A 302 12.21 39.01 2.51
N HIS A 303 11.54 38.85 3.65
CA HIS A 303 10.59 39.83 4.16
C HIS A 303 11.26 41.19 4.44
N LEU A 304 12.42 41.20 5.08
CA LEU A 304 13.18 42.43 5.35
C LEU A 304 13.55 43.18 4.06
N LEU A 305 13.99 42.45 3.02
CA LEU A 305 14.28 43.04 1.71
C LEU A 305 13.03 43.65 1.06
N THR A 306 11.88 43.01 1.22
CA THR A 306 10.60 43.50 0.70
C THR A 306 10.17 44.79 1.40
N VAL A 307 10.26 44.84 2.73
CA VAL A 307 10.00 46.04 3.53
C VAL A 307 10.96 47.16 3.14
N GLU A 308 12.25 46.87 2.96
CA GLU A 308 13.23 47.87 2.55
C GLU A 308 12.94 48.43 1.15
N ARG A 309 12.54 47.58 0.19
CA ARG A 309 12.10 48.04 -1.15
C ARG A 309 10.90 48.98 -1.07
N LYS A 310 9.88 48.64 -0.26
CA LYS A 310 8.70 49.50 -0.04
C LYS A 310 9.10 50.84 0.59
N GLN A 311 9.97 50.81 1.61
CA GLN A 311 10.49 52.02 2.24
C GLN A 311 11.28 52.89 1.26
N ARG A 312 12.16 52.31 0.44
CA ARG A 312 12.89 53.04 -0.61
C ARG A 312 11.94 53.67 -1.64
N SER A 313 10.87 52.98 -2.02
CA SER A 313 9.84 53.53 -2.92
C SER A 313 9.12 54.72 -2.29
N ALA A 314 8.76 54.64 -1.01
CA ALA A 314 8.13 55.73 -0.26
C ALA A 314 9.08 56.93 -0.08
N GLU A 315 10.34 56.68 0.31
CA GLU A 315 11.37 57.72 0.42
C GLU A 315 11.59 58.45 -0.91
N ARG A 316 11.65 57.72 -2.04
CA ARG A 316 11.79 58.35 -3.37
C ARG A 316 10.62 59.28 -3.69
N ARG A 317 9.39 58.89 -3.33
CA ARG A 317 8.20 59.74 -3.52
C ARG A 317 8.24 61.00 -2.64
N MET A 318 8.69 60.88 -1.41
CA MET A 318 8.74 62.00 -0.44
C MET A 318 9.91 62.95 -0.70
N PHE A 319 11.12 62.42 -0.83
CA PHE A 319 12.37 63.19 -0.81
C PHE A 319 12.89 63.55 -2.20
N GLY A 320 12.37 62.95 -3.27
CA GLY A 320 12.71 63.30 -4.65
C GLY A 320 12.43 64.77 -5.02
N ARG A 321 11.73 65.51 -4.16
CA ARG A 321 11.46 66.95 -4.32
C ARG A 321 12.31 67.88 -3.45
N VAL A 322 13.03 67.40 -2.42
CA VAL A 322 13.54 68.28 -1.34
C VAL A 322 15.04 68.14 -1.02
N PHE A 323 15.68 67.00 -1.26
CA PHE A 323 17.08 66.79 -0.85
C PHE A 323 18.02 66.43 -2.00
N SER A 324 19.27 66.88 -1.89
CA SER A 324 20.35 66.53 -2.80
C SER A 324 20.63 65.02 -2.76
N THR A 325 20.97 64.43 -3.90
CA THR A 325 21.18 62.98 -4.05
C THR A 325 22.32 62.42 -3.19
N LYS A 326 23.30 63.24 -2.78
CA LYS A 326 24.48 62.81 -2.00
C LYS A 326 24.16 62.55 -0.52
N ASP A 327 23.35 63.39 0.11
CA ASP A 327 23.03 63.26 1.55
C ASP A 327 22.14 62.04 1.81
N VAL A 328 21.21 61.77 0.89
CA VAL A 328 20.37 60.57 0.90
C VAL A 328 21.21 59.30 0.78
N GLN A 329 22.26 59.29 -0.05
CA GLN A 329 23.14 58.13 -0.17
C GLN A 329 24.00 57.90 1.09
N LYS A 330 24.54 58.97 1.69
CA LYS A 330 25.35 58.88 2.92
C LYS A 330 24.53 58.33 4.09
N TRP A 331 23.31 58.83 4.27
CA TRP A 331 22.39 58.34 5.32
C TRP A 331 22.01 56.87 5.12
N ARG A 332 21.76 56.46 3.87
CA ARG A 332 21.49 55.06 3.52
C ARG A 332 22.63 54.12 3.87
N LEU A 333 23.87 54.53 3.64
CA LEU A 333 25.06 53.72 3.93
C LEU A 333 25.25 53.49 5.44
N ILE A 334 24.99 54.52 6.25
CA ILE A 334 25.05 54.43 7.73
C ILE A 334 23.96 53.48 8.26
N ARG A 335 22.74 53.59 7.74
CA ARG A 335 21.61 52.75 8.18
C ARG A 335 21.79 51.28 7.82
N LEU A 336 22.32 50.99 6.62
CA LEU A 336 22.63 49.63 6.18
C LEU A 336 23.74 49.01 7.06
N ARG A 337 24.80 49.77 7.35
CA ARG A 337 25.90 49.33 8.24
C ARG A 337 25.37 48.97 9.64
N ASN A 338 24.49 49.79 10.20
CA ASN A 338 23.91 49.55 11.53
C ASN A 338 22.95 48.34 11.57
N LYS A 339 22.23 48.05 10.47
CA LYS A 339 21.40 46.84 10.36
C LYS A 339 22.25 45.57 10.21
N VAL A 340 23.27 45.58 9.34
CA VAL A 340 24.15 44.43 9.11
C VAL A 340 24.93 44.04 10.38
N ALA A 341 25.24 45.01 11.24
CA ALA A 341 25.88 44.75 12.53
C ALA A 341 25.02 43.92 13.51
N ARG A 342 23.69 43.95 13.36
CA ARG A 342 22.75 43.24 14.26
C ARG A 342 22.39 41.83 13.80
N VAL A 343 22.85 41.38 12.64
CA VAL A 343 22.54 40.05 12.10
C VAL A 343 23.60 39.04 12.54
N THR A 344 23.18 37.76 12.66
CA THR A 344 24.02 36.63 13.05
C THR A 344 25.26 36.49 12.15
N ALA A 345 26.34 35.93 12.70
CA ALA A 345 27.64 35.84 12.00
C ALA A 345 27.59 35.22 10.59
N PRO A 346 26.79 34.16 10.32
CA PRO A 346 26.68 33.57 8.99
C PRO A 346 26.09 34.55 7.96
N VAL A 347 24.98 35.20 8.33
CA VAL A 347 24.30 36.18 7.46
C VAL A 347 25.16 37.42 7.24
N ARG A 348 25.96 37.81 8.25
CA ARG A 348 26.92 38.92 8.16
C ARG A 348 27.99 38.66 7.09
N HIS A 349 28.44 37.41 6.93
CA HIS A 349 29.43 37.04 5.89
C HIS A 349 28.85 37.15 4.48
N ALA A 350 27.62 36.65 4.27
CA ALA A 350 26.91 36.78 3.00
C ALA A 350 26.60 38.25 2.66
N ALA A 351 26.10 39.02 3.63
CA ALA A 351 25.82 40.44 3.46
C ALA A 351 27.08 41.26 3.14
N ARG A 352 28.22 40.96 3.77
CA ARG A 352 29.51 41.62 3.47
C ARG A 352 29.97 41.39 2.04
N ARG A 353 29.75 40.21 1.43
CA ARG A 353 30.04 39.97 0.01
C ARG A 353 29.19 40.87 -0.89
N VAL A 354 27.89 40.97 -0.63
CA VAL A 354 26.98 41.82 -1.42
C VAL A 354 27.35 43.30 -1.29
N VAL A 355 27.64 43.79 -0.08
CA VAL A 355 28.05 45.19 0.15
C VAL A 355 29.36 45.54 -0.57
N ARG A 356 30.27 44.57 -0.76
CA ARG A 356 31.51 44.76 -1.54
C ARG A 356 31.28 44.92 -3.04
N ILE A 357 30.18 44.38 -3.58
CA ILE A 357 29.81 44.51 -5.00
C ILE A 357 29.17 45.88 -5.27
N PHE A 358 28.53 46.47 -4.26
CA PHE A 358 27.88 47.78 -4.36
C PHE A 358 28.79 48.97 -4.04
N ARG A 359 29.97 48.72 -3.47
CA ARG A 359 31.06 49.68 -3.36
C ARG A 359 31.91 49.60 -4.61
#